data_AF-A0A239NXK8-F1
#
_entry.id   AF-A0A239NXK8-F1
#
_cell.length_a   1.000
_cell.length_b   1.000
_cell.length_c   1.000
_cell.angle_alpha   90.00
_cell.angle_beta   90.00
_cell.angle_gamma   90.00
#
_symmetry.space_group_name_H-M   'P 1'
#
loop_
_entity.id
_entity.type
_entity.pdbx_description
1 polymer ?
#
loop_
_entity_poly.entity_id
_entity_poly.type
_entity_poly.pdbx_seq_one_letter_code
_entity_poly.pdbx_strand_id
1 'polypeptide(L)'
;MPRKVLTVQENRDRIVRVGTEVGAARFNVSRKLFLQAMRDIEADIERNGGIYPYANGRVSVAEVVRRAGKSNAYLRRNGSEQLLNLRQEVAVWVIRVNSAIVNGASVVRKMITVRVREAKDELANVRQAYAEAELVLSETLAELQTCHQEIKELRAANASLIEAQSNGTIISLNVNRD
;
A
#
# COMPACT_ATOMS: atom_id res chain seq x y z
N MET A 1 -25.27 25.29 52.31
CA MET A 1 -24.28 24.52 53.08
C MET A 1 -22.91 25.17 52.92
N PRO A 2 -22.19 25.51 53.99
CA PRO A 2 -20.86 26.12 53.88
C PRO A 2 -19.86 25.11 53.29
N ARG A 3 -19.05 25.56 52.33
CA ARG A 3 -17.95 24.74 51.78
C ARG A 3 -16.91 24.51 52.87
N LYS A 4 -16.56 23.25 53.14
CA LYS A 4 -15.47 22.89 54.07
C LYS A 4 -14.18 23.56 53.58
N VAL A 5 -13.65 24.52 54.35
CA VAL A 5 -12.35 25.13 54.10
C VAL A 5 -11.29 24.12 54.51
N LEU A 6 -10.48 23.68 53.56
CA LEU A 6 -9.39 22.75 53.82
C LEU A 6 -8.26 23.47 54.56
N THR A 7 -7.67 22.78 55.51
CA THR A 7 -6.43 23.23 56.16
C THR A 7 -5.29 23.28 55.15
N VAL A 8 -4.22 24.02 55.46
CA VAL A 8 -3.02 24.12 54.61
C VAL A 8 -2.43 22.73 54.32
N GLN A 9 -2.46 21.83 55.31
CA GLN A 9 -1.95 20.47 55.17
C GLN A 9 -2.85 19.61 54.26
N GLU A 10 -4.17 19.61 54.47
CA GLU A 10 -5.11 18.89 53.60
C GLU A 10 -5.03 19.38 52.14
N ASN A 11 -4.81 20.68 51.93
CA ASN A 11 -4.58 21.23 50.59
C ASN A 11 -3.27 20.75 49.96
N ARG A 12 -2.16 20.70 50.73
CA ARG A 12 -0.88 20.16 50.25
C ARG A 12 -1.01 18.70 49.87
N ASP A 13 -1.61 17.87 50.72
CA ASP A 13 -1.78 16.43 50.48
C ASP A 13 -2.67 16.18 49.26
N ARG A 14 -3.73 16.98 49.10
CA ARG A 14 -4.58 16.95 47.90
C ARG A 14 -3.81 17.31 46.64
N ILE A 15 -2.99 18.37 46.66
CA ILE A 15 -2.19 18.80 45.51
C ILE A 15 -1.17 17.71 45.13
N VAL A 16 -0.49 17.12 46.12
CA VAL A 16 0.46 16.03 45.88
C VAL A 16 -0.25 14.83 45.24
N ARG A 17 -1.38 14.40 45.80
CA ARG A 17 -2.15 13.26 45.26
C ARG A 17 -2.60 13.50 43.82
N VAL A 18 -3.25 14.63 43.55
CA VAL A 18 -3.73 14.98 42.21
C VAL A 18 -2.56 15.14 41.24
N GLY A 19 -1.44 15.73 41.68
CA GLY A 19 -0.22 15.85 40.89
C GLY A 19 0.35 14.49 40.48
N THR A 20 0.39 13.54 41.41
CA THR A 20 0.83 12.16 41.16
C THR A 20 -0.09 11.43 40.17
N GLU A 21 -1.41 11.53 40.35
CA GLU A 21 -2.41 10.93 39.45
C GLU A 21 -2.28 11.46 38.02
N VAL A 22 -2.20 12.78 37.86
CA VAL A 22 -2.01 13.42 36.55
C VAL A 22 -0.65 13.04 35.95
N GLY A 23 0.40 12.97 36.76
CA GLY A 23 1.73 12.52 36.35
C GLY A 23 1.71 11.09 35.79
N ALA A 24 1.09 10.17 36.51
CA ALA A 24 0.93 8.77 36.10
C ALA A 24 0.11 8.65 34.80
N ALA A 25 -1.01 9.38 34.69
CA ALA A 25 -1.82 9.40 33.48
C ALA A 25 -1.02 9.87 32.25
N ARG A 26 -0.27 10.97 32.38
CA ARG A 26 0.60 11.50 31.31
C ARG A 26 1.72 10.52 30.93
N PHE A 27 2.30 9.85 31.91
CA PHE A 27 3.30 8.81 31.68
C PHE A 27 2.69 7.65 30.87
N ASN A 28 1.53 7.15 31.26
CA ASN A 28 0.85 6.05 30.58
C ASN A 28 0.52 6.37 29.12
N VAL A 29 0.04 7.58 28.84
CA VAL A 29 -0.17 8.06 27.46
C VAL A 29 1.14 8.03 26.68
N SER A 30 2.22 8.53 27.27
CA SER A 30 3.54 8.55 26.62
C SER A 30 4.05 7.13 26.36
N ARG A 31 3.90 6.20 27.32
CA ARG A 31 4.28 4.79 27.16
C ARG A 31 3.53 4.14 26.00
N LYS A 32 2.21 4.38 25.86
CA LYS A 32 1.43 3.87 24.72
C LYS A 32 1.98 4.37 23.37
N LEU A 33 2.37 5.65 23.28
CA LEU A 33 2.97 6.20 22.06
C LEU A 33 4.31 5.54 21.72
N PHE A 34 5.14 5.24 22.73
CA PHE A 34 6.39 4.50 22.51
C PHE A 34 6.14 3.07 22.01
N LEU A 35 5.17 2.37 22.60
CA LEU A 35 4.80 1.02 22.15
C LEU A 35 4.23 1.02 20.73
N GLN A 36 3.43 2.02 20.38
CA GLN A 36 2.93 2.17 19.01
C GLN A 36 4.08 2.43 18.03
N ALA A 37 4.99 3.34 18.36
CA ALA A 37 6.16 3.63 17.54
C ALA A 37 7.04 2.39 17.30
N MET A 38 7.23 1.54 18.32
CA MET A 38 7.94 0.27 18.17
C MET A 38 7.24 -0.67 17.18
N ARG A 39 5.92 -0.82 17.28
CA ARG A 39 5.13 -1.65 16.36
C ARG A 39 5.18 -1.12 14.92
N ASP A 40 5.06 0.20 14.76
CA ASP A 40 5.12 0.82 13.43
C ASP A 40 6.48 0.60 12.77
N ILE A 41 7.56 0.66 13.56
CA ILE A 41 8.91 0.35 13.07
C ILE A 41 9.03 -1.13 12.69
N GLU A 42 8.51 -2.05 13.50
CA GLU A 42 8.49 -3.49 13.17
C GLU A 42 7.73 -3.74 11.85
N ALA A 43 6.57 -3.10 11.66
CA ALA A 43 5.80 -3.18 10.42
C ALA A 43 6.54 -2.57 9.22
N ASP A 44 7.27 -1.46 9.42
CA ASP A 44 8.13 -0.89 8.37
C ASP A 44 9.23 -1.88 7.95
N ILE A 45 9.85 -2.57 8.90
CA ILE A 45 10.90 -3.57 8.61
C ILE A 45 10.30 -4.75 7.84
N GLU A 46 9.16 -5.26 8.27
CA GLU A 46 8.48 -6.39 7.62
C GLU A 46 8.07 -6.05 6.18
N ARG A 47 7.41 -4.91 5.96
CA ARG A 47 7.02 -4.44 4.62
C ARG A 47 8.19 -4.28 3.66
N ASN A 48 9.38 -4.01 4.18
CA ASN A 48 10.59 -3.84 3.38
C ASN A 48 11.46 -5.10 3.35
N GLY A 49 10.93 -6.25 3.80
CA GLY A 49 11.58 -7.57 3.84
C GLY A 49 12.83 -7.61 4.69
N GLY A 50 12.72 -7.13 5.92
CA GLY A 50 13.78 -7.20 6.92
C GLY A 50 14.76 -6.03 6.89
N ILE A 51 14.57 -5.05 5.99
CA ILE A 51 15.39 -3.83 5.92
C ILE A 51 14.60 -2.68 6.50
N TYR A 52 15.19 -1.93 7.43
CA TYR A 52 14.58 -0.69 7.88
C TYR A 52 14.76 0.41 6.82
N PRO A 53 13.69 1.04 6.29
CA PRO A 53 13.82 1.98 5.17
C PRO A 53 14.39 3.35 5.54
N TYR A 54 14.55 3.65 6.84
CA TYR A 54 15.02 4.95 7.32
C TYR A 54 16.36 4.83 8.06
N ALA A 55 16.98 5.98 8.37
CA ALA A 55 18.15 6.08 9.23
C ALA A 55 19.29 5.09 8.87
N ASN A 56 19.59 4.95 7.57
CA ASN A 56 20.62 4.06 7.04
C ASN A 56 20.43 2.58 7.43
N GLY A 57 19.18 2.12 7.55
CA GLY A 57 18.88 0.73 7.84
C GLY A 57 19.03 0.35 9.30
N ARG A 58 19.18 1.32 10.21
CA ARG A 58 19.34 1.04 11.65
C ARG A 58 18.31 1.79 12.46
N VAL A 59 17.82 1.13 13.49
CA VAL A 59 16.90 1.74 14.45
C VAL A 59 17.72 2.24 15.64
N SER A 60 17.43 3.44 16.11
CA SER A 60 18.08 4.01 17.31
C SER A 60 17.02 4.44 18.32
N VAL A 61 17.42 4.63 19.58
CA VAL A 61 16.51 5.17 20.61
C VAL A 61 15.95 6.53 20.20
N ALA A 62 16.76 7.36 19.53
CA ALA A 62 16.32 8.65 19.01
C ALA A 62 15.24 8.49 17.94
N GLU A 63 15.35 7.48 17.07
CA GLU A 63 14.32 7.20 16.06
C GLU A 63 12.99 6.78 16.70
N VAL A 64 13.03 5.92 17.73
CA VAL A 64 11.81 5.55 18.47
C VAL A 64 11.17 6.77 19.14
N VAL A 65 11.98 7.65 19.75
CA VAL A 65 11.51 8.89 20.38
C VAL A 65 10.86 9.82 19.36
N ARG A 66 11.47 9.98 18.19
CA ARG A 66 10.95 10.78 17.08
C ARG A 66 9.61 10.23 16.59
N ARG A 67 9.51 8.92 16.37
CA ARG A 67 8.29 8.23 15.95
C ARG A 67 7.16 8.33 16.99
N ALA A 68 7.50 8.31 18.28
CA ALA A 68 6.55 8.51 19.36
C ALA A 68 6.08 9.98 19.50
N GLY A 69 6.57 10.90 18.67
CA GLY A 69 6.21 12.32 18.71
C GLY A 69 6.69 13.04 19.97
N LYS A 70 7.77 12.56 20.59
CA LYS A 70 8.35 13.17 21.81
C LYS A 70 9.64 13.91 21.47
N SER A 71 10.02 14.86 22.33
CA SER A 71 11.31 15.54 22.20
C SER A 71 12.45 14.56 22.46
N ASN A 72 13.58 14.73 21.77
CA ASN A 72 14.77 13.89 21.93
C ASN A 72 15.31 13.84 23.38
N ALA A 73 15.00 14.85 24.18
CA ALA A 73 15.36 14.93 25.59
C ALA A 73 14.43 14.12 26.52
N TYR A 74 13.27 13.65 26.05
CA TYR A 74 12.23 13.03 26.88
C TYR A 74 12.73 11.81 27.67
N LEU A 75 13.52 10.93 27.04
CA LEU A 75 14.12 9.77 27.71
C LEU A 75 15.49 10.08 28.35
N ARG A 76 16.07 11.26 28.08
CA ARG A 76 17.38 11.67 28.62
C ARG A 76 17.26 12.42 29.95
N ARG A 77 16.09 13.01 30.25
CA ARG A 77 15.87 13.70 31.51
C ARG A 77 15.93 12.73 32.70
N ASN A 78 16.51 13.18 33.79
CA ASN A 78 16.36 12.52 35.08
C ASN A 78 14.89 12.59 35.48
N GLY A 79 14.30 11.45 35.83
CA GLY A 79 12.87 11.35 36.09
C GLY A 79 12.53 10.20 37.00
N SER A 80 11.23 9.97 37.18
CA SER A 80 10.70 8.85 37.97
C SER A 80 11.26 7.50 37.51
N GLU A 81 11.30 6.53 38.41
CA GLU A 81 11.69 5.14 38.13
C GLU A 81 10.98 4.57 36.89
N GLN A 82 9.69 4.88 36.71
CA GLN A 82 8.91 4.50 35.54
C GLN A 82 9.52 4.97 34.20
N LEU A 83 10.11 6.17 34.17
CA LEU A 83 10.75 6.73 32.97
C LEU A 83 12.09 6.04 32.70
N LEU A 84 12.84 5.71 33.76
CA LEU A 84 14.08 4.93 33.65
C LEU A 84 13.79 3.53 33.10
N ASN A 85 12.74 2.88 33.60
CA ASN A 85 12.29 1.57 33.11
C ASN A 85 11.87 1.63 31.63
N LEU A 86 11.11 2.66 31.24
CA LEU A 86 10.75 2.86 29.83
C LEU A 86 11.98 3.09 28.94
N ARG A 87 12.96 3.87 29.40
CA ARG A 87 14.22 4.07 28.67
C ARG A 87 14.95 2.75 28.46
N GLN A 88 15.01 1.90 29.50
CA GLN A 88 15.64 0.59 29.42
C GLN A 88 14.87 -0.35 28.47
N GLU A 89 13.54 -0.38 28.57
CA GLU A 89 12.66 -1.15 27.69
C GLU A 89 12.91 -0.79 26.21
N VAL A 90 12.96 0.50 25.90
CA VAL A 90 13.27 1.00 24.55
C VAL A 90 14.68 0.59 24.11
N ALA A 91 15.68 0.72 24.98
CA ALA A 91 17.06 0.38 24.64
C ALA A 91 17.23 -1.12 24.33
N VAL A 92 16.64 -1.99 25.16
CA VAL A 92 16.64 -3.45 24.96
C VAL A 92 15.92 -3.81 23.66
N TRP A 93 14.76 -3.20 23.41
CA TRP A 93 14.01 -3.40 22.18
C TRP A 93 14.82 -2.99 20.93
N VAL A 94 15.51 -1.85 20.97
CA VAL A 94 16.37 -1.38 19.85
C VAL A 94 17.49 -2.37 19.55
N ILE A 95 18.13 -2.96 20.57
CA ILE A 95 19.17 -3.97 20.39
C ILE A 95 18.60 -5.20 19.69
N ARG A 96 17.47 -5.71 20.19
CA ARG A 96 16.79 -6.88 19.63
C ARG A 96 16.39 -6.67 18.18
N VAL A 97 15.76 -5.54 17.85
CA VAL A 97 15.32 -5.24 16.49
C VAL A 97 16.51 -5.09 15.54
N ASN A 98 17.58 -4.40 15.95
CA ASN A 98 18.78 -4.30 15.11
C ASN A 98 19.49 -5.64 14.88
N SER A 99 19.38 -6.60 15.80
CA SER A 99 19.88 -7.96 15.55
C SER A 99 19.03 -8.75 14.55
N ALA A 100 17.74 -8.41 14.42
CA ALA A 100 16.83 -9.05 13.48
C ALA A 100 16.83 -8.37 12.10
N ILE A 101 17.17 -7.08 12.03
CA ILE A 101 17.30 -6.36 10.77
C ILE A 101 18.44 -6.96 9.95
N VAL A 102 18.16 -7.25 8.68
CA VAL A 102 19.16 -7.64 7.70
C VAL A 102 20.12 -6.47 7.51
N ASN A 103 21.30 -6.59 8.11
CA ASN A 103 22.33 -5.56 8.08
C ASN A 103 23.50 -5.99 7.18
N GLY A 104 24.26 -5.00 6.71
CA GLY A 104 25.39 -5.21 5.81
C GLY A 104 25.09 -4.80 4.38
N ALA A 105 25.86 -3.83 3.88
CA ALA A 105 25.67 -3.24 2.56
C ALA A 105 25.68 -4.28 1.43
N SER A 106 26.44 -5.37 1.57
CA SER A 106 26.47 -6.46 0.59
C SER A 106 25.14 -7.24 0.52
N VAL A 107 24.57 -7.61 1.68
CA VAL A 107 23.31 -8.36 1.75
C VAL A 107 22.13 -7.50 1.28
N VAL A 108 22.10 -6.25 1.72
CA VAL A 108 21.10 -5.26 1.28
C VAL A 108 21.18 -5.04 -0.23
N ARG A 109 22.38 -4.82 -0.79
CA ARG A 109 22.55 -4.69 -2.24
C ARG A 109 22.09 -5.93 -2.98
N LYS A 110 22.42 -7.14 -2.50
CA LYS A 110 21.98 -8.38 -3.12
C LYS A 110 20.45 -8.48 -3.15
N MET A 111 19.79 -8.16 -2.04
CA MET A 111 18.33 -8.19 -1.95
C MET A 111 17.67 -7.14 -2.86
N ILE A 112 18.20 -5.92 -2.89
CA ILE A 112 17.72 -4.86 -3.79
C ILE A 112 17.92 -5.29 -5.25
N THR A 113 19.08 -5.82 -5.61
CA THR A 113 19.36 -6.29 -6.97
C THR A 113 18.39 -7.40 -7.40
N VAL A 114 18.05 -8.32 -6.50
CA VAL A 114 17.05 -9.36 -6.76
C VAL A 114 15.68 -8.73 -7.01
N ARG A 115 15.20 -7.84 -6.14
CA ARG A 115 13.91 -7.17 -6.33
C ARG A 115 13.84 -6.33 -7.60
N VAL A 116 14.91 -5.62 -7.93
CA VAL A 116 15.00 -4.84 -9.17
C VAL A 116 14.97 -5.75 -10.39
N ARG A 117 15.59 -6.93 -10.32
CA ARG A 117 15.52 -7.93 -11.39
C ARG A 117 14.10 -8.47 -11.54
N GLU A 118 13.48 -8.90 -10.44
CA GLU A 118 12.09 -9.40 -10.44
C GLU A 118 11.11 -8.38 -11.04
N ALA A 119 11.21 -7.11 -10.63
CA ALA A 119 10.38 -6.05 -11.18
C ALA A 119 10.64 -5.77 -12.67
N LYS A 120 11.89 -5.93 -13.13
CA LYS A 120 12.23 -5.82 -14.56
C LYS A 120 11.64 -6.97 -15.36
N ASP A 121 11.70 -8.18 -14.82
CA ASP A 121 11.16 -9.38 -15.46
C ASP A 121 9.63 -9.29 -15.55
N GLU A 122 8.96 -8.83 -14.48
CA GLU A 122 7.51 -8.56 -14.48
C GLU A 122 7.12 -7.51 -15.52
N LEU A 123 7.86 -6.39 -15.58
CA LEU A 123 7.62 -5.36 -16.59
C LEU A 123 7.84 -5.88 -18.02
N ALA A 124 8.84 -6.73 -18.23
CA ALA A 124 9.08 -7.35 -19.53
C ALA A 124 7.90 -8.26 -19.94
N ASN A 125 7.37 -9.04 -19.00
CA ASN A 125 6.20 -9.88 -19.24
C ASN A 125 4.96 -9.06 -19.59
N VAL A 126 4.70 -7.96 -18.87
CA VAL A 126 3.58 -7.05 -19.18
C VAL A 126 3.73 -6.44 -20.57
N ARG A 127 4.94 -6.00 -20.95
CA ARG A 127 5.20 -5.45 -22.29
C ARG A 127 4.97 -6.48 -23.39
N GLN A 128 5.41 -7.72 -23.17
CA GLN A 128 5.21 -8.82 -24.11
C GLN A 128 3.71 -9.12 -24.28
N ALA A 129 2.98 -9.28 -23.18
CA ALA A 129 1.53 -9.52 -23.23
C ALA A 129 0.77 -8.39 -23.91
N TYR A 130 1.20 -7.14 -23.71
CA TYR A 130 0.62 -5.99 -24.38
C TYR A 130 0.89 -6.01 -25.89
N ALA A 131 2.12 -6.31 -26.32
CA ALA A 131 2.46 -6.44 -27.74
C ALA A 131 1.68 -7.59 -28.43
N GLU A 132 1.51 -8.71 -27.75
CA GLU A 132 0.67 -9.82 -28.23
C GLU A 132 -0.80 -9.42 -28.37
N ALA A 133 -1.33 -8.69 -27.38
CA ALA A 133 -2.70 -8.18 -27.45
C ALA A 133 -2.90 -7.17 -28.60
N GLU A 134 -1.92 -6.30 -28.86
CA GLU A 134 -1.96 -5.38 -30.00
C GLU A 134 -1.93 -6.12 -31.34
N LEU A 135 -1.14 -7.19 -31.46
CA LEU A 135 -1.10 -8.02 -32.67
C LEU A 135 -2.45 -8.70 -32.91
N VAL A 136 -3.01 -9.36 -31.90
CA VAL A 136 -4.33 -10.01 -31.98
C VAL A 136 -5.42 -9.00 -32.32
N LEU A 137 -5.37 -7.79 -31.75
CA LEU A 137 -6.30 -6.72 -32.10
C LEU A 137 -6.18 -6.32 -33.57
N SER A 138 -4.96 -6.18 -34.09
CA SER A 138 -4.74 -5.86 -35.50
C SER A 138 -5.26 -6.95 -36.43
N GLU A 139 -5.01 -8.22 -36.10
CA GLU A 139 -5.49 -9.37 -36.88
C GLU A 139 -7.02 -9.44 -36.90
N THR A 140 -7.64 -9.36 -35.72
CA THR A 140 -9.11 -9.39 -35.60
C THR A 140 -9.79 -8.23 -36.32
N LEU A 141 -9.19 -7.03 -36.33
CA LEU A 141 -9.70 -5.89 -37.09
C LEU A 141 -9.61 -6.13 -38.60
N ALA A 142 -8.53 -6.74 -39.08
CA ALA A 142 -8.35 -7.07 -40.49
C ALA A 142 -9.34 -8.16 -40.95
N GLU A 143 -9.55 -9.19 -40.13
CA GLU A 143 -10.57 -10.23 -40.35
C GLU A 143 -11.97 -9.63 -40.39
N LEU A 144 -12.30 -8.77 -39.42
CA LEU A 144 -13.61 -8.10 -39.35
C LEU A 144 -13.85 -7.23 -40.59
N GLN A 145 -12.83 -6.50 -41.07
CA GLN A 145 -12.93 -5.75 -42.31
C GLN A 145 -13.18 -6.66 -43.52
N THR A 146 -12.51 -7.81 -43.59
CA THR A 146 -12.68 -8.79 -44.67
C THR A 146 -14.09 -9.37 -44.66
N CYS A 147 -14.58 -9.83 -43.52
CA CYS A 147 -15.95 -10.33 -43.36
C CYS A 147 -17.00 -9.26 -43.71
N HIS A 148 -16.78 -8.00 -43.33
CA HIS A 148 -17.67 -6.91 -43.72
C HIS A 148 -17.73 -6.69 -45.24
N GLN A 149 -16.60 -6.81 -45.92
CA GLN A 149 -16.53 -6.70 -47.38
C GLN A 149 -17.25 -7.87 -48.05
N GLU A 150 -17.03 -9.11 -47.60
CA GLU A 150 -17.74 -10.30 -48.10
C GLU A 150 -19.26 -10.18 -47.90
N ILE A 151 -19.71 -9.75 -46.73
CA ILE A 151 -21.14 -9.53 -46.46
C ILE A 151 -21.72 -8.51 -47.44
N LYS A 152 -20.98 -7.43 -47.75
CA LYS A 152 -21.42 -6.41 -48.70
C LYS A 152 -21.54 -6.99 -50.11
N GLU A 153 -20.56 -7.77 -50.56
CA GLU A 153 -20.55 -8.42 -51.86
C GLU A 153 -21.68 -9.45 -52.00
N LEU A 154 -21.87 -10.31 -51.01
CA LEU A 154 -22.95 -11.30 -50.98
C LEU A 154 -24.32 -10.63 -50.97
N ARG A 155 -24.49 -9.52 -50.25
CA ARG A 155 -25.74 -8.73 -50.28
C ARG A 155 -26.00 -8.13 -51.67
N ALA A 156 -24.98 -7.60 -52.34
CA ALA A 156 -25.11 -7.07 -53.69
C ALA A 156 -25.44 -8.17 -54.72
N ALA A 157 -24.80 -9.33 -54.61
CA ALA A 157 -25.08 -10.49 -55.45
C ALA A 157 -26.51 -11.02 -55.23
N ASN A 158 -26.94 -11.16 -53.97
CA ASN A 158 -28.32 -11.56 -53.65
C ASN A 158 -29.35 -10.56 -54.19
N ALA A 159 -29.10 -9.25 -54.06
CA ALA A 159 -29.99 -8.23 -54.63
C ALA A 159 -30.12 -8.37 -56.16
N SER A 160 -28.99 -8.56 -56.85
CA SER A 160 -28.96 -8.77 -58.31
C SER A 160 -29.70 -10.05 -58.73
N LEU A 161 -29.55 -11.14 -57.98
CA LEU A 161 -30.24 -12.41 -58.24
C LEU A 161 -31.75 -12.30 -58.02
N ILE A 162 -32.17 -11.62 -56.95
CA ILE A 162 -33.58 -11.35 -56.67
C ILE A 162 -34.20 -10.52 -57.82
N GLU A 163 -33.48 -9.50 -58.30
CA GLU A 163 -33.92 -8.69 -59.43
C GLU A 163 -34.05 -9.52 -60.72
N ALA A 164 -33.04 -10.34 -61.05
CA ALA A 164 -33.07 -11.22 -62.22
C ALA A 164 -34.21 -12.26 -62.17
N GLN A 165 -34.46 -12.86 -61.00
CA GLN A 165 -35.59 -13.78 -60.82
C GLN A 165 -36.93 -13.07 -60.95
N SER A 166 -37.09 -11.88 -60.36
CA SER A 166 -38.33 -11.10 -60.48
C SER A 166 -38.67 -10.76 -61.94
N ASN A 167 -37.67 -10.36 -62.74
CA ASN A 167 -37.86 -10.07 -64.16
C ASN A 167 -38.15 -11.35 -64.98
N GLY A 168 -37.49 -12.48 -64.69
CA GLY A 168 -37.72 -13.76 -65.38
C GLY A 168 -39.08 -14.39 -65.07
N THR A 169 -39.57 -14.25 -63.83
CA THR A 169 -40.90 -14.73 -63.41
C THR A 169 -42.04 -13.90 -64.03
N ILE A 170 -41.84 -12.58 -64.23
CA ILE A 170 -42.86 -11.73 -64.87
C ILE A 170 -42.99 -12.06 -66.37
N ILE A 171 -41.88 -12.34 -67.07
CA ILE A 171 -41.91 -12.71 -68.49
C ILE A 171 -42.60 -14.08 -68.69
N SER A 172 -42.33 -15.05 -67.83
CA SER A 172 -42.95 -16.39 -67.92
C SER A 172 -44.45 -16.41 -67.55
N LEU A 173 -44.93 -15.49 -66.71
CA LEU A 173 -46.36 -15.34 -66.41
C LEU A 173 -47.16 -14.65 -67.54
N ASN A 174 -46.52 -13.83 -68.37
CA ASN A 174 -47.18 -13.12 -69.48
C ASN A 174 -47.27 -13.91 -70.79
N VAL A 175 -46.52 -15.01 -70.93
CA VAL A 175 -46.51 -15.85 -72.14
C VAL A 175 -47.60 -16.94 -72.13
N ASN A 176 -48.25 -17.19 -70.99
CA ASN A 176 -49.31 -18.19 -70.82
C ASN A 176 -50.73 -17.57 -70.70
N ARG A 177 -50.96 -16.37 -71.23
CA ARG A 177 -52.28 -15.73 -71.31
C ARG A 177 -52.64 -15.44 -72.76
N ASP A 178 -52.92 -16.49 -73.52
CA ASP A 178 -53.78 -16.49 -74.70
C ASP A 178 -54.94 -17.46 -74.43
#